data_AF-A0A5R9ADN7-F1
#
_entry.id   AF-A0A5R9ADN7-F1
#
_cell.length_a   1.000
_cell.length_b   1.000
_cell.length_c   1.000
_cell.angle_alpha   90.00
_cell.angle_beta   90.00
_cell.angle_gamma   90.00
#
_symmetry.space_group_name_H-M   'P 1'
#
loop_
_entity.id
_entity.type
_entity.pdbx_description
1 polymer ?
#
loop_
_entity_poly.entity_id
_entity_poly.type
_entity_poly.pdbx_seq_one_letter_code
_entity_poly.pdbx_strand_id
1 'polypeptide(L)'
;MSFPAEHGLNTQSFVRYNRQLRGVLLDQQPWFVLRDLTKLTASTRGAELVRRLEPDQSRRERLAGAAEDEWLVSESGVYALLLLHLYHPENRSLRQWLSNEVVPALRAAQQDNALLPRHKFREVQGQHIALLDWQGRLWVRFTDAARLMELDGRG
;
A
#
# COMPACT_ATOMS: atom_id res chain seq x y z
N MET A 1 23.44 -3.75 -12.63
CA MET A 1 22.15 -4.34 -12.21
C MET A 1 21.71 -3.60 -10.97
N SER A 2 20.68 -2.78 -11.06
CA SER A 2 20.17 -1.95 -9.95
C SER A 2 19.01 -2.69 -9.26
N PHE A 3 18.94 -2.57 -7.93
CA PHE A 3 17.96 -3.28 -7.11
C PHE A 3 16.54 -2.74 -7.34
N PRO A 4 15.50 -3.58 -7.43
CA PRO A 4 14.13 -3.12 -7.65
C PRO A 4 13.57 -2.23 -6.52
N ALA A 5 14.19 -2.21 -5.33
CA ALA A 5 13.88 -1.27 -4.25
C ALA A 5 14.21 0.20 -4.58
N GLU A 6 14.97 0.47 -5.65
CA GLU A 6 15.28 1.84 -6.08
C GLU A 6 14.13 2.50 -6.85
N HIS A 7 13.17 1.71 -7.34
CA HIS A 7 11.98 2.21 -8.02
C HIS A 7 10.90 2.35 -6.95
N GLY A 8 10.54 3.58 -6.58
CA GLY A 8 9.57 3.84 -5.50
C GLY A 8 8.22 3.12 -5.68
N LEU A 9 7.34 3.27 -4.71
CA LEU A 9 6.05 2.60 -4.68
C LEU A 9 5.17 3.00 -5.86
N ASN A 10 4.66 2.00 -6.60
CA ASN A 10 3.66 2.23 -7.63
C ASN A 10 2.33 2.62 -6.97
N THR A 11 1.71 3.67 -7.50
CA THR A 11 0.42 4.16 -6.99
C THR A 11 -0.68 3.97 -8.03
N GLN A 12 -1.87 3.65 -7.55
CA GLN A 12 -3.09 3.70 -8.34
C GLN A 12 -3.72 5.08 -8.19
N SER A 13 -4.17 5.63 -9.32
CA SER A 13 -4.77 6.96 -9.37
C SER A 13 -6.28 6.86 -9.46
N PHE A 14 -6.97 7.60 -8.59
CA PHE A 14 -8.41 7.80 -8.61
C PHE A 14 -8.71 9.28 -8.88
N VAL A 15 -9.77 9.59 -9.61
CA VAL A 15 -10.10 10.99 -9.96
C VAL A 15 -11.51 11.31 -9.51
N ARG A 16 -11.66 12.47 -8.84
CA ARG A 16 -12.95 13.01 -8.41
C ARG A 16 -12.94 14.52 -8.57
N TYR A 17 -13.95 15.06 -9.26
CA TYR A 17 -14.08 16.50 -9.53
C TYR A 17 -12.79 17.14 -10.06
N ASN A 18 -12.15 16.49 -11.04
CA ASN A 18 -10.88 16.91 -11.63
C ASN A 18 -9.70 17.01 -10.64
N ARG A 19 -9.80 16.34 -9.48
CA ARG A 19 -8.74 16.21 -8.49
C ARG A 19 -8.37 14.74 -8.36
N GLN A 20 -7.06 14.49 -8.37
CA GLN A 20 -6.51 13.16 -8.25
C GLN A 20 -6.36 12.76 -6.78
N LEU A 21 -6.56 11.47 -6.49
CA LEU A 21 -6.14 10.78 -5.28
C LEU A 21 -5.25 9.61 -5.67
N ARG A 22 -3.96 9.66 -5.31
CA ARG A 22 -3.09 8.50 -5.43
C ARG A 22 -3.19 7.63 -4.18
N GLY A 23 -3.35 6.33 -4.39
CA GLY A 23 -3.41 5.31 -3.36
C GLY A 23 -2.43 4.16 -3.62
N VAL A 24 -1.93 3.53 -2.56
CA VAL A 24 -1.10 2.34 -2.60
C VAL A 24 -1.57 1.36 -1.55
N LEU A 25 -1.56 0.07 -1.86
CA LEU A 25 -1.81 -0.98 -0.88
C LEU A 25 -0.47 -1.47 -0.35
N LEU A 26 -0.22 -1.29 0.96
CA LEU A 26 0.98 -1.77 1.65
C LEU A 26 0.53 -2.67 2.78
N ASP A 27 1.08 -3.88 2.87
CA ASP A 27 0.77 -4.85 3.92
C ASP A 27 -0.75 -5.08 4.08
N GLN A 28 -1.48 -5.18 2.97
CA GLN A 28 -2.95 -5.32 2.91
C GLN A 28 -3.74 -4.11 3.45
N GLN A 29 -3.07 -2.99 3.75
CA GLN A 29 -3.68 -1.76 4.22
C GLN A 29 -3.66 -0.68 3.12
N PRO A 30 -4.76 0.07 2.91
CA PRO A 30 -4.79 1.20 2.00
C PRO A 30 -4.05 2.40 2.58
N TRP A 31 -3.21 3.01 1.76
CA TRP A 31 -2.50 4.25 2.05
C TRP A 31 -2.73 5.25 0.94
N PHE A 32 -2.91 6.51 1.32
CA PHE A 32 -3.28 7.58 0.40
C PHE A 32 -2.31 8.75 0.52
N VAL A 33 -1.99 9.37 -0.61
CA VAL A 33 -1.12 10.54 -0.61
C VAL A 33 -1.82 11.72 0.04
N LEU A 34 -1.23 12.23 1.13
CA LEU A 34 -1.80 13.34 1.89
C LEU A 34 -1.99 14.58 1.03
N ARG A 35 -1.00 14.90 0.18
CA ARG A 35 -1.04 16.08 -0.70
C ARG A 35 -2.24 16.07 -1.64
N ASP A 36 -2.66 14.89 -2.04
CA ASP A 36 -3.81 14.72 -2.92
C ASP A 36 -5.11 14.83 -2.12
N LEU A 37 -5.13 14.29 -0.89
CA LEU A 37 -6.25 14.43 0.05
C LEU A 37 -6.49 15.89 0.46
N THR A 38 -5.43 16.67 0.70
CA THR A 38 -5.56 18.09 1.04
C THR A 38 -6.14 18.89 -0.11
N LYS A 39 -5.76 18.57 -1.36
CA LYS A 39 -6.40 19.15 -2.55
C LYS A 39 -7.87 18.77 -2.61
N LEU A 40 -8.25 17.52 -2.38
CA LEU A 40 -9.66 17.09 -2.41
C LEU A 40 -10.52 17.79 -1.36
N THR A 41 -9.95 18.04 -0.18
CA THR A 41 -10.64 18.70 0.94
C THR A 41 -10.51 20.23 0.92
N ALA A 42 -9.85 20.80 -0.10
CA ALA A 42 -9.50 22.22 -0.18
C ALA A 42 -8.75 22.75 1.07
N SER A 43 -8.02 21.86 1.76
CA SER A 43 -7.24 22.19 2.93
C SER A 43 -5.81 22.59 2.54
N THR A 44 -5.28 23.65 3.14
CA THR A 44 -3.89 24.08 2.96
C THR A 44 -2.96 23.55 4.07
N ARG A 45 -3.51 22.86 5.08
CA ARG A 45 -2.84 22.51 6.33
C ARG A 45 -2.24 21.10 6.36
N GLY A 46 -1.67 20.61 5.25
CA GLY A 46 -1.16 19.24 5.14
C GLY A 46 -0.20 18.84 6.25
N ALA A 47 0.86 19.63 6.50
CA ALA A 47 1.86 19.32 7.53
C ALA A 47 1.28 19.31 8.96
N GLU A 48 0.27 20.15 9.24
CA GLU A 48 -0.41 20.18 10.53
C GLU A 48 -1.30 18.94 10.73
N LEU A 49 -1.95 18.48 9.66
CA LEU A 49 -2.79 17.30 9.69
C LEU A 49 -1.99 16.03 10.00
N VAL A 50 -0.76 15.89 9.47
CA VAL A 50 0.13 14.75 9.81
C VAL A 50 0.42 14.70 11.29
N ARG A 51 0.69 15.84 11.94
CA ARG A 51 1.04 15.89 13.37
C ARG A 51 -0.11 15.50 14.29
N ARG A 52 -1.33 15.41 13.75
CA ARG A 52 -2.56 15.01 14.46
C ARG A 52 -2.89 13.53 14.25
N LEU A 53 -2.10 12.82 13.45
CA LEU A 53 -2.25 11.40 13.19
C LEU A 53 -1.38 10.59 14.16
N GLU A 54 -1.86 9.40 14.49
CA GLU A 54 -1.09 8.44 15.25
C GLU A 54 0.07 7.86 14.41
N PRO A 55 1.12 7.28 15.04
CA PRO A 55 2.28 6.74 14.33
C PRO A 55 1.95 5.65 13.30
N ASP A 56 0.85 4.90 13.49
CA ASP A 56 0.35 3.89 12.55
C ASP A 56 -0.50 4.48 11.41
N GLN A 57 -0.87 5.75 11.51
CA GLN A 57 -1.78 6.42 10.57
C GLN A 57 -1.05 7.28 9.54
N SER A 58 0.24 7.52 9.72
CA SER A 58 1.06 8.28 8.79
C SER A 58 2.42 7.63 8.57
N ARG A 59 2.92 7.70 7.33
CA ARG A 59 4.27 7.24 6.99
C ARG A 59 4.83 8.06 5.84
N ARG A 60 6.15 8.09 5.69
CA ARG A 60 6.82 8.67 4.52
C ARG A 60 7.35 7.56 3.64
N GLU A 61 7.03 7.64 2.36
CA GLU A 61 7.49 6.67 1.36
C GLU A 61 7.83 7.35 0.05
N ARG A 62 8.83 6.81 -0.66
CA ARG A 62 9.15 7.26 -2.02
C ARG A 62 8.19 6.62 -3.02
N LEU A 63 7.48 7.44 -3.77
CA LEU A 63 6.61 6.96 -4.85
C LEU A 63 7.38 6.81 -6.16
N ALA A 64 6.95 5.89 -7.03
CA ALA A 64 7.52 5.73 -8.35
C ALA A 64 7.44 7.05 -9.14
N GLY A 65 8.59 7.55 -9.62
CA GLY A 65 8.68 8.81 -10.35
C GLY A 65 8.60 10.08 -9.48
N ALA A 66 8.49 9.95 -8.15
CA ALA A 66 8.62 11.10 -7.25
C ALA A 66 10.10 11.39 -6.97
N ALA A 67 10.46 12.68 -6.97
CA ALA A 67 11.81 13.13 -6.63
C ALA A 67 12.10 13.03 -5.11
N GLU A 68 11.06 13.11 -4.29
CA GLU A 68 11.14 13.19 -2.82
C GLU A 68 10.09 12.26 -2.18
N ASP A 69 10.31 11.88 -0.93
CA ASP A 69 9.35 11.08 -0.16
C ASP A 69 8.07 11.87 0.10
N GLU A 70 6.92 11.24 -0.16
CA GLU A 70 5.61 11.81 0.10
C GLU A 70 5.00 11.26 1.40
N TRP A 71 4.20 12.10 2.06
CA TRP A 71 3.40 11.67 3.21
C TRP A 71 2.22 10.84 2.74
N LEU A 72 2.14 9.63 3.27
CA LEU A 72 1.03 8.72 3.11
C LEU A 72 0.22 8.68 4.41
N VAL A 73 -1.10 8.56 4.25
CA VAL A 73 -2.06 8.43 5.36
C VAL A 73 -2.82 7.13 5.17
N SER A 74 -2.91 6.33 6.23
CA SER A 74 -3.65 5.09 6.19
C SER A 74 -5.15 5.34 6.05
N GLU A 75 -5.92 4.32 5.67
CA GLU A 75 -7.39 4.38 5.66
C GLU A 75 -7.97 4.91 6.98
N SER A 76 -7.49 4.42 8.13
CA SER A 76 -7.93 4.88 9.46
C SER A 76 -7.59 6.35 9.70
N GLY A 77 -6.38 6.78 9.32
CA GLY A 77 -5.96 8.17 9.40
C GLY A 77 -6.83 9.09 8.53
N VAL A 78 -7.17 8.67 7.30
CA VAL A 78 -8.04 9.46 6.41
C VAL A 78 -9.40 9.68 7.07
N TYR A 79 -10.01 8.65 7.63
CA TYR A 79 -11.28 8.82 8.33
C TYR A 79 -11.15 9.70 9.58
N ALA A 80 -10.07 9.55 10.36
CA ALA A 80 -9.80 10.42 11.51
C ALA A 80 -9.71 11.90 11.10
N LEU A 81 -9.00 12.21 10.00
CA LEU A 81 -8.94 13.57 9.47
C LEU A 81 -10.31 14.06 9.01
N LEU A 82 -11.05 13.27 8.23
CA LEU A 82 -12.34 13.68 7.66
C LEU A 82 -13.46 13.81 8.69
N LEU A 83 -13.35 13.14 9.84
CA LEU A 83 -14.36 13.17 10.91
C LEU A 83 -14.03 14.20 11.98
N LEU A 84 -12.77 14.32 12.39
CA LEU A 84 -12.37 15.10 13.57
C LEU A 84 -11.78 16.46 13.21
N HIS A 85 -11.06 16.56 12.09
CA HIS A 85 -10.23 17.72 11.77
C HIS A 85 -10.72 18.50 10.56
N LEU A 86 -11.38 17.82 9.63
CA LEU A 86 -11.91 18.36 8.38
C LEU A 86 -13.42 18.09 8.32
N TYR A 87 -14.12 18.33 9.44
CA TYR A 87 -15.56 18.14 9.49
C TYR A 87 -16.25 19.16 8.57
N HIS A 88 -16.76 18.67 7.44
CA HIS A 88 -17.56 19.44 6.50
C HIS A 88 -18.65 18.53 5.92
N PRO A 89 -19.91 18.99 5.77
CA PRO A 89 -20.99 18.18 5.21
C PRO A 89 -20.65 17.66 3.80
N GLU A 90 -19.90 18.44 3.02
CA GLU A 90 -19.43 18.02 1.69
C GLU A 90 -18.44 16.85 1.75
N ASN A 91 -17.70 16.70 2.86
CA ASN A 91 -16.76 15.60 3.05
C ASN A 91 -17.46 14.26 3.35
N ARG A 92 -18.77 14.25 3.64
CA ARG A 92 -19.56 13.01 3.71
C ARG A 92 -19.51 12.24 2.40
N SER A 93 -19.65 12.96 1.29
CA SER A 93 -19.58 12.37 -0.06
C SER A 93 -18.18 11.85 -0.39
N LEU A 94 -17.13 12.50 0.12
CA LEU A 94 -15.75 12.03 -0.02
C LEU A 94 -15.52 10.74 0.77
N ARG A 95 -16.05 10.63 1.99
CA ARG A 95 -15.98 9.38 2.78
C ARG A 95 -16.67 8.23 2.07
N GLN A 96 -17.88 8.44 1.55
CA GLN A 96 -18.61 7.40 0.82
C GLN A 96 -17.86 6.94 -0.43
N TRP A 97 -17.30 7.88 -1.20
CA TRP A 97 -16.47 7.57 -2.36
C TRP A 97 -15.23 6.75 -1.97
N LEU A 98 -14.55 7.11 -0.88
CA LEU A 98 -13.41 6.35 -0.37
C LEU A 98 -13.80 4.91 0.02
N SER A 99 -14.85 4.75 0.82
CA SER A 99 -15.28 3.45 1.35
C SER A 99 -15.83 2.52 0.28
N ASN A 100 -16.60 3.05 -0.67
CA ASN A 100 -17.39 2.23 -1.60
C ASN A 100 -16.69 2.03 -2.94
N GLU A 101 -15.82 2.95 -3.35
CA GLU A 101 -15.17 2.89 -4.67
C GLU A 101 -13.66 2.74 -4.53
N VAL A 102 -12.99 3.67 -3.86
CA VAL A 102 -11.52 3.74 -3.85
C VAL A 102 -10.90 2.55 -3.13
N VAL A 103 -11.29 2.28 -1.88
CA VAL A 103 -10.71 1.20 -1.08
C VAL A 103 -10.98 -0.18 -1.72
N PRO A 104 -12.22 -0.50 -2.14
CA PRO A 104 -12.49 -1.76 -2.84
C PRO A 104 -11.70 -1.88 -4.15
N ALA A 105 -11.63 -0.82 -4.96
CA ALA A 105 -10.89 -0.83 -6.21
C ALA A 105 -9.38 -0.98 -6.00
N LEU A 106 -8.81 -0.36 -4.96
CA LEU A 106 -7.40 -0.51 -4.60
C LEU A 106 -7.08 -1.94 -4.15
N ARG A 107 -7.98 -2.56 -3.37
CA ARG A 107 -7.84 -3.96 -2.95
C ARG A 107 -8.01 -4.93 -4.14
N ALA A 108 -8.99 -4.71 -5.00
CA ALA A 108 -9.22 -5.53 -6.20
C ALA A 108 -8.04 -5.43 -7.19
N ALA A 109 -7.53 -4.22 -7.41
CA ALA A 109 -6.36 -4.02 -8.26
C ALA A 109 -5.13 -4.77 -7.74
N GLN A 110 -4.96 -4.93 -6.42
CA GLN A 110 -3.90 -5.77 -5.87
C GLN A 110 -4.14 -7.27 -6.11
N GLN A 111 -5.40 -7.72 -6.04
CA GLN A 111 -5.76 -9.11 -6.31
C GLN A 111 -5.46 -9.51 -7.76
N ASP A 112 -5.66 -8.57 -8.70
CA ASP A 112 -5.40 -8.76 -10.14
C ASP A 112 -3.95 -8.45 -10.55
N ASN A 113 -3.13 -7.83 -9.69
CA ASN A 113 -1.76 -7.45 -10.02
C ASN A 113 -0.74 -8.54 -9.64
N ALA A 114 -0.42 -9.40 -10.60
CA ALA A 114 0.60 -10.45 -10.51
C ALA A 114 2.05 -9.93 -10.31
N LEU A 115 2.27 -8.62 -10.25
CA LEU A 115 3.59 -7.99 -10.14
C LEU A 115 4.02 -7.67 -8.69
N LEU A 116 3.12 -7.82 -7.71
CA LEU A 116 3.43 -7.57 -6.30
C LEU A 116 4.00 -8.83 -5.62
N PRO A 117 5.04 -8.71 -4.77
CA PRO A 117 5.58 -9.82 -4.01
C PRO A 117 4.50 -10.44 -3.11
N ARG A 118 4.03 -11.65 -3.43
CA ARG A 118 3.05 -12.38 -2.61
C ARG A 118 3.74 -13.49 -1.83
N HIS A 119 3.68 -13.40 -0.51
CA HIS A 119 4.05 -14.51 0.35
C HIS A 119 2.99 -15.62 0.23
N LYS A 120 3.42 -16.80 -0.19
CA LYS A 120 2.65 -18.04 -0.21
C LYS A 120 3.34 -19.04 0.71
N PHE A 121 2.59 -19.81 1.46
CA PHE A 121 3.15 -20.95 2.18
C PHE A 121 2.79 -22.21 1.41
N ARG A 122 3.77 -23.08 1.22
CA ARG A 122 3.54 -24.42 0.66
C ARG A 122 4.22 -25.44 1.57
N GLU A 123 3.54 -26.55 1.78
CA GLU A 123 4.14 -27.71 2.41
C GLU A 123 4.88 -28.52 1.35
N VAL A 124 6.19 -28.68 1.52
CA VAL A 124 7.06 -29.46 0.64
C VAL A 124 7.86 -30.41 1.51
N GLN A 125 7.79 -31.71 1.24
CA GLN A 125 8.46 -32.77 2.03
C GLN A 125 8.18 -32.66 3.55
N GLY A 126 6.95 -32.32 3.95
CA GLY A 126 6.54 -32.19 5.36
C GLY A 126 6.99 -30.89 6.05
N GLN A 127 7.59 -29.94 5.31
CA GLN A 127 8.02 -28.65 5.84
C GLN A 127 7.18 -27.50 5.27
N HIS A 128 6.70 -26.60 6.14
CA HIS A 128 6.10 -25.34 5.72
C HIS A 128 7.18 -24.37 5.22
N ILE A 129 7.12 -24.02 3.95
CA ILE A 129 8.09 -23.14 3.29
C ILE A 129 7.42 -21.87 2.83
N ALA A 130 8.04 -20.73 3.14
CA ALA A 130 7.65 -19.43 2.65
C ALA A 130 8.17 -19.24 1.22
N LEU A 131 7.24 -19.18 0.28
CA LEU A 131 7.45 -18.84 -1.12
C LEU A 131 7.11 -17.37 -1.32
N LEU A 132 7.88 -16.69 -2.15
CA LEU A 132 7.60 -15.35 -2.62
C LEU A 132 7.28 -15.44 -4.10
N ASP A 133 6.03 -15.21 -4.46
CA ASP A 133 5.61 -15.07 -5.85
C ASP A 133 5.88 -13.64 -6.29
N TRP A 134 6.78 -13.47 -7.26
CA TRP A 134 7.14 -12.16 -7.80
C TRP A 134 7.27 -12.24 -9.32
N GLN A 135 6.43 -11.47 -10.03
CA GLN A 135 6.38 -11.39 -11.50
C GLN A 135 6.23 -12.76 -12.19
N GLY A 136 5.45 -13.68 -11.60
CA GLY A 136 5.22 -15.02 -12.17
C GLY A 136 6.37 -16.01 -11.94
N ARG A 137 7.36 -15.66 -11.12
CA ARG A 137 8.42 -16.56 -10.64
C ARG A 137 8.28 -16.79 -9.14
N LEU A 138 8.42 -18.05 -8.73
CA LEU A 138 8.45 -18.44 -7.33
C LEU A 138 9.89 -18.36 -6.82
N TRP A 139 10.07 -17.54 -5.81
CA TRP A 139 11.31 -17.38 -5.06
C TRP A 139 11.16 -18.08 -3.72
N VAL A 140 12.20 -18.73 -3.27
CA VAL A 140 12.28 -19.37 -1.96
C VAL A 140 13.51 -18.81 -1.25
N ARG A 141 13.44 -18.65 0.08
CA ARG A 141 14.63 -18.26 0.84
C ARG A 141 15.72 -19.31 0.60
N PHE A 142 16.94 -18.85 0.34
CA PHE A 142 18.06 -19.75 0.09
C PHE A 142 18.25 -20.78 1.22
N THR A 143 18.05 -20.38 2.48
CA THR A 143 18.11 -21.26 3.65
C THR A 143 17.07 -22.38 3.61
N ASP A 144 15.87 -22.08 3.12
CA ASP A 144 14.77 -23.05 3.04
C ASP A 144 15.00 -23.99 1.85
N ALA A 145 15.54 -23.47 0.74
CA ALA A 145 15.94 -24.27 -0.42
C ALA A 145 17.10 -25.22 -0.10
N ALA A 146 18.13 -24.74 0.60
CA ALA A 146 19.26 -25.55 1.02
C ALA A 146 18.80 -26.69 1.95
N ARG A 147 17.90 -26.39 2.90
CA ARG A 147 17.33 -27.40 3.79
C ARG A 147 16.54 -28.47 3.03
N LEU A 148 15.76 -28.09 2.03
CA LEU A 148 15.06 -29.05 1.17
C LEU A 148 16.02 -29.99 0.43
N MET A 149 17.12 -29.45 -0.11
CA MET A 149 18.11 -30.25 -0.83
C MET A 149 18.87 -31.22 0.12
N GLU A 150 19.11 -30.81 1.37
CA GLU A 150 19.73 -31.69 2.39
C GLU A 150 18.83 -32.85 2.83
N LEU A 151 17.50 -32.66 2.79
CA LEU A 151 16.52 -33.70 3.12
C LEU A 151 16.38 -34.73 2.00
N ASP A 152 16.52 -34.30 0.73
CA ASP A 152 16.47 -35.17 -0.44
C ASP A 152 17.68 -36.13 -0.53
N GLY A 153 18.85 -35.69 -0.06
CA GLY A 153 20.09 -36.47 -0.05
C GLY A 153 20.25 -37.49 1.09
N ARG A 154 19.25 -37.63 1.97
CA ARG A 154 19.24 -38.62 3.08
C ARG A 154 18.32 -39.82 2.83
N GLY A 155 17.76 -39.95 1.62
CA GLY A 155 16.92 -41.08 1.18
C GLY A 155 17.73 -42.24 0.62
#